data_AF-A0A5E4CDY1-F1
#
_entry.id   AF-A0A5E4CDY1-F1
#
_cell.length_a   1.000
_cell.length_b   1.000
_cell.length_c   1.000
_cell.angle_alpha   90.00
_cell.angle_beta   90.00
_cell.angle_gamma   90.00
#
_symmetry.space_group_name_H-M   'P 1'
#
loop_
_entity.id
_entity.type
_entity.pdbx_description
1 polymer ?
#
loop_
_entity_poly.entity_id
_entity_poly.type
_entity_poly.pdbx_seq_one_letter_code
_entity_poly.pdbx_strand_id
1 'polypeptide(L)' 'QEQETSYTILRARGTNVTISSLKPDTTYVFQIRARTAAGYGTNSRKFEFETSPD' A
#
# COMPACT_ATOMS: atom_id res chain seq x y z
N GLN A 1 -3.62 22.00 -7.30
CA GLN A 1 -2.88 21.57 -6.10
C GLN A 1 -2.48 20.13 -6.34
N GLU A 2 -1.25 19.94 -6.79
CA GLU A 2 -0.66 18.61 -6.95
C GLU A 2 -0.44 18.06 -5.54
N GLN A 3 -1.40 17.30 -5.02
CA GLN A 3 -1.17 16.52 -3.81
C GLN A 3 -0.09 15.52 -4.17
N GLU A 4 1.13 15.82 -3.74
CA GLU A 4 2.32 15.00 -3.87
C GLU A 4 2.15 13.73 -3.03
N THR A 5 1.25 12.86 -3.47
CA THR A 5 0.94 11.59 -2.81
C THR A 5 2.05 10.63 -3.23
N SER A 6 3.22 10.77 -2.61
CA SER A 6 4.35 9.88 -2.82
C SER A 6 3.94 8.47 -2.37
N TYR A 7 3.53 7.64 -3.32
CA TYR A 7 3.18 6.25 -3.04
C TYR A 7 4.42 5.38 -3.17
N THR A 8 4.57 4.42 -2.27
CA THR A 8 5.66 3.45 -2.31
C THR A 8 5.14 2.13 -2.87
N ILE A 9 5.84 1.56 -3.87
CA ILE A 9 5.52 0.23 -4.38
C ILE A 9 6.32 -0.82 -3.61
N LEU A 10 5.63 -1.63 -2.82
CA LEU A 10 6.18 -2.85 -2.21
C LEU A 10 5.86 -4.06 -3.09
N ARG A 11 6.87 -4.91 -3.35
CA ARG A 11 6.71 -6.15 -4.10
C ARG A 11 6.81 -7.34 -3.14
N ALA A 12 5.75 -8.15 -3.12
CA ALA A 12 5.70 -9.40 -2.37
C ALA A 12 5.86 -10.60 -3.31
N ARG A 13 6.44 -11.70 -2.82
CA ARG A 13 6.39 -13.01 -3.51
C ARG A 13 5.26 -13.90 -2.99
N GLY A 14 4.76 -13.66 -1.78
CA GLY A 14 3.64 -14.39 -1.18
C GLY A 14 2.34 -13.58 -1.19
N THR A 15 1.31 -14.15 -0.57
CA THR A 15 -0.02 -13.53 -0.39
C THR A 15 -0.12 -12.66 0.87
N ASN A 16 0.98 -12.48 1.59
CA ASN A 16 1.05 -11.76 2.86
C ASN A 16 2.31 -10.88 2.90
N VAL A 17 2.17 -9.68 3.46
CA VAL A 17 3.26 -8.73 3.68
C VAL A 17 3.03 -8.02 5.00
N THR A 18 4.10 -7.81 5.75
CA THR A 18 4.13 -6.92 6.92
C THR A 18 4.79 -5.61 6.50
N ILE A 19 4.15 -4.50 6.79
CA ILE A 19 4.65 -3.15 6.51
C ILE A 19 5.02 -2.52 7.86
N SER A 20 6.30 -2.23 8.03
CA SER A 20 6.86 -1.65 9.25
C SER A 20 7.35 -0.22 9.00
N SER A 21 7.71 0.48 10.07
CA SER A 21 8.29 1.83 10.02
C SER A 21 7.36 2.87 9.40
N LEU A 22 6.06 2.72 9.62
CA LEU A 22 5.06 3.73 9.31
C LEU A 22 5.15 4.85 10.35
N LYS A 23 4.88 6.08 9.92
CA LYS A 23 4.82 7.22 10.84
C LYS A 23 3.63 7.04 11.79
N PRO A 24 3.77 7.37 13.08
CA PRO A 24 2.64 7.40 14.02
C PRO A 24 1.62 8.46 13.59
N ASP A 25 0.38 8.33 14.08
CA ASP A 25 -0.71 9.30 13.86
C ASP A 25 -0.88 9.70 12.38
N THR A 26 -0.76 8.73 11.47
CA THR A 26 -0.75 8.96 10.02
C THR A 26 -1.69 8.00 9.32
N THR A 27 -2.57 8.54 8.46
CA THR A 27 -3.45 7.75 7.60
C THR A 27 -2.71 7.27 6.35
N TYR A 28 -2.76 5.96 6.10
CA TYR A 28 -2.19 5.30 4.92
C TYR A 28 -3.28 4.63 4.09
N VAL A 29 -3.14 4.73 2.76
CA VAL A 29 -3.98 4.02 1.79
C VAL A 29 -3.20 2.88 1.14
N PHE A 30 -3.74 1.67 1.20
CA PHE A 30 -3.15 0.50 0.56
C PHE A 30 -4.03 -0.01 -0.58
N GLN A 31 -3.38 -0.36 -1.68
CA GLN A 31 -3.98 -1.05 -2.82
C GLN A 31 -3.06 -2.19 -3.27
N ILE A 32 -3.65 -3.35 -3.52
CA ILE A 32 -2.93 -4.57 -3.87
C ILE A 32 -3.31 -4.96 -5.29
N ARG A 33 -2.32 -5.37 -6.09
CA ARG A 33 -2.54 -5.95 -7.43
C ARG A 33 -1.64 -7.17 -7.63
N ALA A 34 -2.19 -8.22 -8.23
CA ALA A 34 -1.42 -9.40 -8.59
C ALA A 34 -0.58 -9.13 -9.85
N ARG A 35 0.58 -9.78 -9.95
CA ARG A 35 1.42 -9.81 -11.16
C ARG A 35 1.51 -11.23 -11.69
N THR A 36 1.20 -11.41 -12.97
CA THR A 36 1.33 -12.67 -13.71
C THR A 36 2.30 -12.49 -14.88
N ALA A 37 2.55 -13.54 -15.64
CA ALA A 37 3.32 -13.45 -16.88
C ALA A 37 2.68 -12.52 -17.92
N ALA A 38 1.35 -12.38 -17.90
CA ALA A 38 0.62 -11.48 -18.80
C ALA A 38 0.60 -10.00 -18.32
N GLY A 39 1.16 -9.70 -17.14
CA GLY A 39 1.21 -8.35 -16.59
C GLY A 39 0.53 -8.20 -15.23
N TYR A 40 0.16 -6.98 -14.87
CA TYR A 40 -0.52 -6.65 -13.62
C TYR A 40 -2.04 -6.74 -13.78
N GLY A 41 -2.71 -7.34 -12.79
CA GLY A 41 -4.16 -7.30 -12.67
C GLY A 41 -4.66 -5.93 -12.22
N THR A 42 -5.99 -5.82 -12.05
CA THR A 42 -6.63 -4.65 -11.48
C THR A 42 -6.22 -4.43 -10.02
N ASN A 43 -6.26 -3.17 -9.59
CA ASN A 43 -6.06 -2.83 -8.19
C ASN A 43 -7.26 -3.32 -7.35
N SER A 44 -6.97 -3.75 -6.13
CA SER A 44 -8.00 -3.93 -5.11
C SER A 44 -8.71 -2.60 -4.80
N ARG A 45 -9.80 -2.70 -4.04
CA ARG A 45 -10.35 -1.53 -3.33
C ARG A 45 -9.25 -0.87 -2.48
N LYS A 46 -9.42 0.42 -2.22
CA LYS A 46 -8.60 1.15 -1.26
C LYS A 46 -8.89 0.64 0.14
N PHE A 47 -7.84 0.41 0.90
CA PHE A 47 -7.92 0.15 2.33
C PHE A 47 -7.22 1.28 3.05
N GLU A 48 -7.90 1.90 3.99
CA GLU A 48 -7.40 3.05 4.73
C GLU A 48 -7.17 2.62 6.18
N PHE A 49 -5.98 2.88 6.70
CA PHE A 49 -5.62 2.59 8.08
C PHE A 49 -4.90 3.78 8.68
N GLU A 50 -5.16 4.00 9.95
CA GLU A 50 -4.48 4.99 10.76
C GLU A 50 -3.51 4.27 11.70
N THR A 51 -2.26 4.73 11.72
CA THR A 51 -1.29 4.26 12.70
C THR A 51 -1.60 4.86 14.06
N SER A 52 -1.33 4.10 15.12
CA SER A 52 -1.53 4.59 16.48
C SER A 52 -0.64 5.82 16.76
N PRO A 53 -1.06 6.69 17.68
CA PRO A 53 -0.19 7.72 18.24
C PRO A 53 1.04 7.11 18.94
N ASP A 54 2.10 7.91 19.08
CA ASP A 54 3.30 7.56 19.86
C ASP A 54 3.01 7.40 21.37
#